data_AF-A0AAI9GLC2-F1
#
_entry.id   AF-A0AAI9GLC2-F1
#
_cell.length_a   1.000
_cell.length_b   1.000
_cell.length_c   1.000
_cell.angle_alpha   90.00
_cell.angle_beta   90.00
_cell.angle_gamma   90.00
#
_symmetry.space_group_name_H-M   'P 1'
#
loop_
_entity.id
_entity.type
_entity.pdbx_description
1 polymer ?
#
loop_
_entity_poly.entity_id
_entity_poly.type
_entity_poly.pdbx_seq_one_letter_code
_entity_poly.pdbx_strand_id
1 'polypeptide(L)' 'HPQTMYYATVVAYVNGAGALLRTFDNNKGRAIAMINSMTPEEFYQHVQSKHPAPQAPRYLWKVKNAYNSLAMNY' A
#
# COMPACT_ATOMS: atom_id res chain seq x y z
N HIS A 1 0.59 2.52 -11.86
CA HIS A 1 0.64 3.87 -11.24
C HIS A 1 1.86 3.98 -10.32
N PRO A 2 2.77 4.97 -10.51
CA PRO A 2 3.98 5.10 -9.68
C PRO A 2 3.69 5.26 -8.17
N GLN A 3 2.66 6.03 -7.81
CA GLN A 3 2.29 6.24 -6.41
C GLN A 3 1.72 4.99 -5.74
N THR A 4 0.92 4.19 -6.44
CA THR A 4 0.45 2.88 -5.96
C THR A 4 1.62 1.94 -5.71
N MET A 5 2.62 1.93 -6.60
CA MET A 5 3.83 1.11 -6.42
C MET A 5 4.63 1.55 -5.18
N TYR A 6 4.74 2.86 -4.93
CA TYR A 6 5.33 3.38 -3.70
C TYR A 6 4.57 2.88 -2.45
N TYR A 7 3.25 3.04 -2.39
CA TYR A 7 2.46 2.56 -1.26
C TYR A 7 2.58 1.05 -1.06
N ALA A 8 2.51 0.28 -2.15
CA ALA A 8 2.68 -1.17 -2.13
C ALA A 8 4.07 -1.57 -1.61
N THR A 9 5.12 -0.85 -2.00
CA THR A 9 6.50 -1.08 -1.51
C THR A 9 6.61 -0.82 -0.01
N VAL A 10 6.01 0.27 0.48
CA VAL A 10 6.00 0.61 1.92
C VAL A 10 5.29 -0.48 2.73
N VAL A 11 4.13 -0.95 2.28
CA VAL A 11 3.39 -2.02 2.98
C VAL A 11 4.11 -3.36 2.90
N ALA A 12 4.66 -3.69 1.73
CA ALA A 12 5.44 -4.92 1.54
C ALA A 12 6.72 -4.94 2.39
N TYR A 13 7.33 -3.79 2.67
CA TYR A 13 8.49 -3.69 3.53
C TYR A 13 8.17 -4.09 4.98
N VAL A 14 7.04 -3.60 5.53
CA VAL A 14 6.68 -3.85 6.94
C VAL A 14 6.00 -5.21 7.16
N ASN A 15 5.30 -5.74 6.16
CA ASN A 15 4.47 -6.95 6.33
C ASN A 15 4.76 -8.07 5.31
N GLY A 16 5.64 -7.83 4.35
CA GLY A 16 5.96 -8.76 3.28
C GLY A 16 5.02 -8.62 2.08
N ALA A 17 5.58 -8.71 0.87
CA ALA A 17 4.83 -8.61 -0.39
C ALA A 17 3.74 -9.69 -0.53
N GLY A 18 4.01 -10.91 -0.06
CA GLY A 18 3.01 -11.99 -0.09
C GLY A 18 1.82 -11.74 0.82
N ALA A 19 2.02 -11.12 1.99
CA ALA A 19 0.92 -10.76 2.88
C ALA A 19 0.06 -9.65 2.27
N LEU A 20 0.70 -8.65 1.65
CA LEU A 20 0.01 -7.60 0.91
C LEU A 20 -0.85 -8.18 -0.21
N LEU A 21 -0.30 -9.02 -1.09
CA LEU A 21 -1.04 -9.55 -2.24
C LEU A 21 -2.27 -10.37 -1.82
N ARG A 22 -2.17 -11.13 -0.73
CA ARG A 22 -3.28 -11.92 -0.18
C ARG A 22 -4.45 -11.08 0.35
N THR A 23 -4.27 -9.78 0.60
CA THR A 23 -5.41 -8.90 0.94
C THR A 23 -6.26 -8.54 -0.28
N PHE A 24 -5.78 -8.81 -1.49
CA PHE A 24 -6.52 -8.60 -2.75
C PHE A 24 -7.05 -9.93 -3.29
N ASP A 25 -6.17 -10.91 -3.51
CA ASP A 25 -6.52 -12.25 -4.00
C ASP A 25 -5.41 -13.26 -3.62
N ASN A 26 -5.78 -14.53 -3.43
CA ASN A 26 -4.80 -15.59 -3.20
C ASN A 26 -3.95 -15.91 -4.45
N ASN A 27 -4.50 -15.68 -5.65
CA ASN A 27 -3.79 -15.73 -6.91
C ASN A 27 -3.01 -14.43 -7.12
N LYS A 28 -1.68 -14.54 -7.13
CA LYS A 28 -0.76 -13.42 -7.33
C LYS A 28 -1.05 -12.60 -8.59
N GLY A 29 -1.39 -13.25 -9.70
CA GLY A 29 -1.68 -12.57 -10.97
C GLY A 29 -2.95 -11.71 -10.87
N ARG A 30 -4.02 -12.25 -10.25
CA ARG A 30 -5.26 -11.51 -10.01
C ARG A 30 -5.06 -10.36 -9.03
N ALA A 31 -4.33 -10.58 -7.94
CA ALA A 31 -3.99 -9.54 -6.98
C ALA A 31 -3.27 -8.36 -7.65
N ILE A 32 -2.27 -8.64 -8.50
CA ILE A 32 -1.57 -7.60 -9.26
C ILE A 32 -2.51 -6.89 -10.23
N ALA A 33 -3.39 -7.63 -10.93
CA ALA A 33 -4.38 -7.03 -11.83
C ALA A 33 -5.32 -6.07 -11.09
N MET A 34 -5.82 -6.47 -9.91
CA MET A 34 -6.66 -5.62 -9.05
C MET A 34 -5.92 -4.37 -8.58
N ILE A 35 -4.66 -4.50 -8.13
CA ILE A 35 -3.83 -3.36 -7.71
C ILE A 35 -3.62 -2.39 -8.88
N ASN A 36 -3.38 -2.91 -10.08
CA ASN A 36 -3.15 -2.10 -11.28
C ASN A 36 -4.42 -1.39 -11.77
N SER A 37 -5.61 -1.93 -11.49
CA SER A 37 -6.89 -1.28 -11.81
C SER A 37 -7.33 -0.23 -10.78
N MET A 38 -6.63 -0.10 -9.64
CA MET A 38 -6.96 0.86 -8.60
C MET A 38 -6.21 2.19 -8.76
N THR A 39 -6.90 3.27 -8.37
CA THR A 39 -6.26 4.54 -8.07
C THR A 39 -5.36 4.41 -6.82
N PRO A 40 -4.37 5.30 -6.63
CA PRO A 40 -3.56 5.30 -5.42
C PRO A 40 -4.37 5.48 -4.13
N GLU A 41 -5.47 6.25 -4.19
CA GLU A 41 -6.34 6.49 -3.04
C GLU A 41 -7.16 5.23 -2.71
N GLU A 42 -7.74 4.55 -3.70
CA GLU A 42 -8.43 3.26 -3.48
C GLU A 42 -7.49 2.21 -2.89
N PHE A 43 -6.25 2.12 -3.39
CA PHE A 43 -5.25 1.23 -2.81
C PHE A 43 -4.96 1.59 -1.34
N TYR A 44 -4.78 2.88 -1.04
CA TYR A 44 -4.55 3.36 0.32
C TYR A 44 -5.72 2.98 1.24
N GLN A 45 -6.96 3.24 0.83
CA GLN A 45 -8.15 2.89 1.59
C GLN A 45 -8.33 1.36 1.76
N HIS A 46 -7.97 0.57 0.74
CA HIS A 46 -7.98 -0.89 0.84
C HIS A 46 -7.00 -1.37 1.91
N VAL A 47 -5.77 -0.85 1.95
CA VAL A 47 -4.80 -1.18 3.00
C VAL A 47 -5.32 -0.77 4.39
N GLN A 48 -5.96 0.40 4.51
CA GLN A 48 -6.54 0.89 5.77
C GLN A 48 -7.66 -0.01 6.30
N SER A 49 -8.47 -0.60 5.41
CA SER A 49 -9.70 -1.31 5.78
C SER A 49 -9.57 -2.84 5.76
N LYS A 50 -8.70 -3.41 4.94
CA LYS A 50 -8.63 -4.86 4.68
C LYS A 50 -7.35 -5.52 5.15
N HIS A 51 -6.30 -4.76 5.48
CA HIS A 51 -5.05 -5.37 5.89
C HIS A 51 -5.17 -5.95 7.32
N PRO A 52 -4.93 -7.26 7.53
CA PRO A 52 -5.18 -7.91 8.82
C PRO A 52 -4.22 -7.45 9.92
N ALA A 53 -3.03 -7.00 9.52
CA ALA A 53 -2.00 -6.53 10.44
C ALA A 53 -2.11 -5.00 10.61
N PRO A 54 -2.44 -4.48 11.81
CA PRO A 54 -2.67 -3.05 12.03
C PRO A 54 -1.40 -2.20 11.89
N GLN A 55 -0.21 -2.81 11.89
CA GLN A 55 1.03 -2.09 11.63
C GLN A 55 1.17 -1.62 10.18
N ALA A 56 0.62 -2.34 9.19
CA ALA A 56 0.70 -1.96 7.78
C ALA A 56 0.06 -0.58 7.49
N PRO A 57 -1.23 -0.37 7.80
CA PRO A 57 -1.88 0.93 7.59
C PRO A 57 -1.19 2.06 8.36
N ARG A 58 -0.81 1.80 9.62
CA ARG A 58 -0.11 2.77 10.45
C ARG A 58 1.25 3.18 9.88
N TYR A 59 2.02 2.21 9.37
CA TYR A 59 3.34 2.48 8.79
C TYR A 59 3.21 3.24 7.46
N LEU A 60 2.26 2.86 6.62
CA LEU A 60 1.95 3.57 5.37
C LEU A 60 1.59 5.05 5.63
N TRP A 61 0.72 5.32 6.61
CA TRP A 61 0.36 6.68 7.01
C TRP A 61 1.58 7.49 7.48
N LYS A 62 2.44 6.91 8.33
CA LYS A 62 3.66 7.58 8.83
C LYS A 62 4.58 7.98 7.69
N VAL A 63 4.88 7.03 6.79
CA VAL A 63 5.82 7.27 5.69
C VAL A 63 5.23 8.28 4.70
N LYS A 64 3.96 8.15 4.31
CA LYS A 64 3.25 9.14 3.46
C LYS A 64 3.37 10.56 4.02
N ASN A 65 3.14 10.75 5.33
CA ASN A 65 3.23 12.07 5.95
C ASN A 65 4.67 12.59 6.04
N ALA A 66 5.66 11.73 6.29
CA ALA A 66 7.06 12.13 6.30
C ALA A 66 7.53 12.63 4.91
N TYR A 67 7.19 11.91 3.84
CA TYR A 67 7.50 12.33 2.47
C TYR A 67 6.77 13.62 2.08
N ASN A 68 5.50 13.76 2.46
CA ASN A 68 4.77 15.01 2.23
C ASN A 68 5.41 16.18 2.97
N SER A 69 5.82 16.00 4.23
CA SER A 69 6.51 17.04 4.99
C SER A 69 7.85 17.42 4.34
N LEU A 70 8.64 16.44 3.90
CA LEU A 70 9.89 16.70 3.18
C LEU A 70 9.64 17.48 1.90
N ALA A 71 8.65 17.07 1.09
CA ALA A 71 8.32 17.75 -0.16
C ALA A 71 7.80 19.19 0.02
N MET A 72 7.24 19.54 1.17
CA MET A 72 6.81 20.91 1.49
C MET A 72 7.95 21.80 2.02
N ASN A 73 9.09 21.20 2.38
CA ASN A 73 10.27 21.91 2.89
C ASN A 73 11.29 22.25 1.79
N TYR A 74 10.98 21.95 0.52
CA TYR A 74 11.76 22.29 -0.68
C TYR A 74 10.87 23.07 -1.65
#